data_AF-A0AAW1TJM7-F1
#
_entry.id   AF-A0AAW1TJM7-F1
#
_cell.length_a   1.000
_cell.length_b   1.000
_cell.length_c   1.000
_cell.angle_alpha   90.00
_cell.angle_beta   90.00
_cell.angle_gamma   90.00
#
_symmetry.space_group_name_H-M   'P 1'
#
loop_
_entity.id
_entity.type
_entity.pdbx_description
1 polymer ?
#
loop_
_entity_poly.entity_id
_entity_poly.type
_entity_poly.pdbx_seq_one_letter_code
_entity_poly.pdbx_strand_id
1 'polypeptide(L)'
;MCVSISRYISLIVLVIFLLVDKAQFSVPHYGPSNQPEAYLNGSYIRLLTTISLKKQTGISFRTCVGGNLFSQQQKDEMFELIVKKDSILFFAKISGKMFEERMPGNYTNNKWHTVYLQYTVGNLTMTVDDQTKLIANSSYNHEVLTSPGLYNEGAAVLLIGKQFNGCIQEGPSIVFDKNIISFSQNVIFGPCPLTDDSCE
;
A
#
# COMPACT_ATOMS: atom_id res chain seq x y z
N MET A 1 -54.08 29.74 38.19
CA MET A 1 -53.10 28.70 37.79
C MET A 1 -53.39 28.28 36.36
N CYS A 2 -52.68 28.83 35.36
CA CYS A 2 -52.52 28.21 34.02
C CYS A 2 -51.52 29.04 33.19
N VAL A 3 -50.27 29.11 33.66
CA VAL A 3 -49.15 29.63 32.88
C VAL A 3 -48.07 28.57 32.91
N SER A 4 -48.22 27.46 32.19
CA SER A 4 -47.10 26.50 32.10
C SER A 4 -47.19 25.40 31.02
N ILE A 5 -47.91 25.59 29.91
CA ILE A 5 -47.94 24.56 28.84
C ILE A 5 -47.36 25.09 27.52
N SER A 6 -47.57 26.37 27.20
CA SER A 6 -47.08 26.97 25.94
C SER A 6 -45.56 27.12 25.87
N ARG A 7 -44.85 27.30 27.00
CA ARG A 7 -43.39 27.42 27.02
C ARG A 7 -42.64 26.09 26.80
N TYR A 8 -43.25 24.95 27.15
CA TYR A 8 -42.60 23.65 27.01
C TYR A 8 -42.50 23.21 25.54
N ILE A 9 -43.50 23.55 24.71
CA ILE A 9 -43.53 23.13 23.30
C ILE A 9 -42.48 23.89 22.48
N SER A 10 -42.29 25.20 22.71
CA SER A 10 -41.23 25.97 22.03
C SER A 10 -39.81 25.59 22.46
N LEU A 11 -39.60 25.19 23.72
CA LEU A 11 -38.31 24.71 24.20
C LEU A 11 -37.94 23.35 23.60
N ILE A 12 -38.90 22.44 23.43
CA ILE A 12 -38.66 21.12 22.84
C ILE A 12 -38.32 21.22 21.34
N VAL A 13 -38.98 22.11 20.59
CA VAL A 13 -38.68 22.31 19.16
C VAL A 13 -37.30 22.95 18.95
N LEU A 14 -36.90 23.90 19.82
CA LEU A 14 -35.57 24.54 19.72
C LEU A 14 -34.43 23.57 20.08
N VAL A 15 -34.65 22.65 21.01
CA VAL A 15 -33.66 21.63 21.41
C VAL A 15 -33.48 20.56 20.32
N ILE A 16 -34.53 20.21 19.57
CA ILE A 16 -34.42 19.27 18.44
C ILE A 16 -33.65 19.92 17.26
N PHE A 17 -33.78 21.22 17.03
CA PHE A 17 -33.02 21.93 16.00
C PHE A 17 -31.53 22.15 16.35
N LEU A 18 -31.15 22.07 17.62
CA LEU A 18 -29.76 22.20 18.08
C LEU A 18 -29.02 20.85 18.24
N LEU A 19 -29.70 19.72 18.03
CA LEU A 19 -29.11 18.38 18.18
C LEU A 19 -28.91 17.62 16.87
N VAL A 20 -29.14 18.26 15.71
CA VAL A 20 -28.63 17.76 14.43
C VAL A 20 -27.31 18.46 14.15
N ASP A 21 -26.35 18.26 15.05
CA ASP A 21 -24.96 18.33 14.65
C ASP A 21 -24.81 17.29 13.55
N LYS A 22 -24.49 17.76 12.34
CA LYS A 22 -24.00 16.91 11.28
C LYS A 22 -22.79 16.19 11.85
N ALA A 23 -22.98 14.97 12.33
CA ALA A 23 -21.93 14.01 12.50
C ALA A 23 -21.37 13.76 11.09
N GLN A 24 -20.46 14.63 10.65
CA GLN A 24 -19.51 14.28 9.63
C GLN A 24 -18.67 13.17 10.25
N PHE A 25 -19.05 11.93 9.99
CA PHE A 25 -18.11 10.83 10.07
C PHE A 25 -16.95 11.22 9.16
N SER A 26 -15.89 11.78 9.74
CA SER A 26 -14.61 11.90 9.07
C SER A 26 -14.20 10.46 8.80
N VAL A 27 -14.29 10.04 7.53
CA VAL A 27 -13.73 8.77 7.09
C VAL A 27 -12.29 8.77 7.60
N PRO A 28 -11.89 7.79 8.43
CA PRO A 28 -10.54 7.78 8.97
C PRO A 28 -9.55 7.82 7.83
N HIS A 29 -8.73 8.88 7.85
CA HIS A 29 -7.86 9.21 6.76
C HIS A 29 -6.59 8.39 6.90
N TYR A 30 -6.57 7.20 6.31
CA TYR A 30 -5.47 6.25 6.50
C TYR A 30 -4.35 6.45 5.47
N GLY A 31 -3.67 7.59 5.54
CA GLY A 31 -2.47 7.87 4.73
C GLY A 31 -2.21 9.37 4.55
N PRO A 32 -1.01 9.77 4.08
CA PRO A 32 -0.68 11.17 3.80
C PRO A 32 -1.53 11.81 2.68
N SER A 33 -2.08 11.03 1.74
CA SER A 33 -2.87 11.54 0.62
C SER A 33 -4.36 11.57 0.91
N ASN A 34 -5.10 12.34 0.11
CA ASN A 34 -6.57 12.43 0.21
C ASN A 34 -7.31 11.15 -0.23
N GLN A 35 -6.63 10.21 -0.86
CA GLN A 35 -7.19 8.96 -1.36
C GLN A 35 -6.14 7.85 -1.21
N PRO A 36 -5.91 7.37 0.03
CA PRO A 36 -4.79 6.49 0.32
C PRO A 36 -4.96 5.07 -0.21
N GLU A 37 -6.16 4.71 -0.67
CA GLU A 37 -6.49 3.39 -1.19
C GLU A 37 -6.76 3.44 -2.69
N ALA A 38 -6.35 2.37 -3.37
CA ALA A 38 -6.57 2.14 -4.78
C ALA A 38 -6.98 0.69 -5.02
N TYR A 39 -8.12 0.49 -5.67
CA TYR A 39 -8.53 -0.81 -6.18
C TYR A 39 -8.01 -1.03 -7.60
N LEU A 40 -7.40 -2.19 -7.82
CA LEU A 40 -6.86 -2.63 -9.09
C LEU A 40 -7.48 -3.96 -9.51
N ASN A 41 -7.75 -4.10 -10.81
CA ASN A 41 -8.27 -5.31 -11.43
C ASN A 41 -7.46 -5.59 -12.71
N GLY A 42 -6.20 -5.98 -12.53
CA GLY A 42 -5.22 -6.13 -13.60
C GLY A 42 -4.71 -4.79 -14.14
N SER A 43 -5.04 -3.69 -13.45
CA SER A 43 -4.63 -2.32 -13.75
C SER A 43 -3.24 -2.00 -13.16
N TYR A 44 -2.76 -0.77 -13.33
CA TYR A 44 -1.55 -0.29 -12.65
C TYR A 44 -1.56 1.24 -12.48
N ILE A 45 -0.76 1.71 -11.53
CA ILE A 45 -0.44 3.12 -11.31
C ILE A 45 1.04 3.34 -11.63
N ARG A 46 1.38 4.42 -12.33
CA ARG A 46 2.75 4.85 -12.56
C ARG A 46 3.03 6.13 -11.77
N LEU A 47 3.99 6.07 -10.86
CA LEU A 47 4.41 7.21 -10.06
C LEU A 47 5.64 7.90 -10.69
N LEU A 48 5.75 9.22 -10.52
CA LEU A 48 6.93 10.02 -10.87
C LEU A 48 8.07 9.85 -9.86
N THR A 49 7.75 9.36 -8.67
CA THR A 49 8.72 9.06 -7.62
C THR A 49 9.39 7.71 -7.85
N THR A 50 10.55 7.54 -7.23
CA THR A 50 11.28 6.26 -7.16
C THR A 50 11.40 5.81 -5.72
N ILE A 51 11.59 4.52 -5.52
CA ILE A 51 11.92 3.93 -4.23
C ILE A 51 13.42 3.64 -4.15
N SER A 52 13.98 3.82 -2.97
CA SER A 52 15.35 3.42 -2.64
C SER A 52 15.29 2.33 -1.58
N LEU A 53 15.91 1.18 -1.85
CA LEU A 53 15.94 0.08 -0.88
C LEU A 53 16.74 0.42 0.40
N LYS A 54 17.42 1.57 0.45
CA LYS A 54 18.08 2.12 1.66
C LYS A 54 17.11 2.83 2.60
N LYS A 55 15.92 3.21 2.11
CA LYS A 55 14.85 3.84 2.88
C LYS A 55 13.78 2.80 3.17
N GLN A 56 13.05 2.99 4.27
CA GLN A 56 11.87 2.19 4.52
C GLN A 56 10.85 2.42 3.41
N THR A 57 10.48 1.34 2.74
CA THR A 57 9.43 1.31 1.72
C THR A 57 8.36 0.36 2.17
N GLY A 58 7.10 0.73 2.09
CA GLY A 58 6.04 -0.18 2.51
C GLY A 58 4.69 0.16 1.90
N ILE A 59 3.83 -0.83 1.92
CA ILE A 59 2.48 -0.76 1.37
C ILE A 59 1.60 -1.77 2.10
N SER A 60 0.31 -1.45 2.22
CA SER A 60 -0.67 -2.43 2.68
C SER A 60 -1.49 -2.91 1.48
N PHE A 61 -1.94 -4.16 1.53
CA PHE A 61 -2.69 -4.76 0.43
C PHE A 61 -3.73 -5.74 0.94
N ARG A 62 -4.74 -5.97 0.10
CA ARG A 62 -5.83 -6.91 0.34
C ARG A 62 -6.23 -7.55 -0.99
N THR A 63 -6.19 -8.88 -1.06
CA THR A 63 -6.41 -9.62 -2.32
C THR A 63 -6.85 -11.07 -2.09
N CYS A 64 -7.48 -11.66 -3.11
CA CYS A 64 -7.74 -13.09 -3.23
C CYS A 64 -6.90 -13.79 -4.30
N VAL A 65 -6.21 -13.03 -5.17
CA VAL A 65 -5.50 -13.58 -6.34
C VAL A 65 -3.99 -13.32 -6.25
N GLY A 66 -3.59 -12.16 -5.72
CA GLY A 66 -2.21 -11.70 -5.71
C GLY A 66 -1.85 -10.85 -6.94
N GLY A 67 -0.56 -10.83 -7.27
CA GLY A 67 0.03 -10.02 -8.34
C GLY A 67 1.19 -9.14 -7.85
N ASN A 68 1.72 -8.28 -8.72
CA ASN A 68 2.84 -7.40 -8.37
C ASN A 68 2.35 -6.20 -7.57
N LEU A 69 2.80 -6.05 -6.33
CA LEU A 69 2.48 -4.89 -5.49
C LEU A 69 3.18 -3.65 -6.02
N PHE A 70 4.48 -3.74 -6.23
CA PHE A 70 5.25 -2.71 -6.91
C PHE A 70 6.51 -3.27 -7.57
N SER A 71 6.94 -2.57 -8.61
CA SER A 71 8.14 -2.87 -9.37
C SER A 71 8.86 -1.59 -9.73
N GLN A 72 10.18 -1.67 -9.74
CA GLN A 72 11.03 -0.59 -10.23
C GLN A 72 12.11 -1.18 -11.12
N GLN A 73 12.28 -0.54 -12.28
CA GLN A 73 13.31 -0.90 -13.25
C GLN A 73 14.15 0.31 -13.64
N GLN A 74 15.46 0.11 -13.67
CA GLN A 74 16.44 1.05 -14.21
C GLN A 74 17.40 0.29 -15.13
N LYS A 75 17.33 0.58 -16.44
CA LYS A 75 18.09 -0.16 -17.47
C LYS A 75 17.80 -1.67 -17.38
N ASP A 76 18.84 -2.48 -17.17
CA ASP A 76 18.77 -3.95 -17.08
C ASP A 76 18.60 -4.47 -15.64
N GLU A 77 18.56 -3.56 -14.67
CA GLU A 77 18.38 -3.88 -13.25
C GLU A 77 16.95 -3.57 -12.84
N MET A 78 16.34 -4.50 -12.10
CA MET A 78 14.97 -4.35 -11.63
C MET A 78 14.75 -5.09 -10.33
N PHE A 79 13.72 -4.67 -9.60
CA PHE A 79 13.18 -5.47 -8.52
C PHE A 79 11.66 -5.36 -8.46
N GLU A 80 11.06 -6.37 -7.86
CA GLU A 80 9.63 -6.56 -7.76
C GLU A 80 9.27 -7.15 -6.40
N LEU A 81 8.12 -6.73 -5.88
CA LEU A 81 7.48 -7.36 -4.74
C LEU A 81 6.13 -7.94 -5.20
N ILE A 82 5.97 -9.25 -5.06
CA ILE A 82 4.87 -10.00 -5.68
C ILE A 82 4.14 -10.82 -4.62
N VAL A 83 2.82 -10.71 -4.58
CA VAL A 83 1.96 -11.60 -3.78
C VAL A 83 1.64 -12.84 -4.60
N LYS A 84 1.94 -14.00 -4.05
CA LYS A 84 1.56 -15.32 -4.56
C LYS A 84 0.60 -15.99 -3.57
N LYS A 85 -0.02 -17.09 -4.01
CA LYS A 85 -1.00 -17.85 -3.22
C LYS A 85 -0.47 -18.28 -1.84
N ASP A 86 0.81 -18.60 -1.74
CA ASP A 86 1.44 -19.20 -0.58
C ASP A 86 2.63 -18.38 -0.04
N SER A 87 2.90 -17.21 -0.61
CA SER A 87 4.06 -16.41 -0.25
C SER A 87 4.01 -14.97 -0.75
N ILE A 88 4.81 -14.10 -0.14
CA ILE A 88 5.27 -12.86 -0.77
C ILE A 88 6.69 -13.10 -1.28
N LEU A 89 6.92 -12.80 -2.56
CA LEU A 89 8.20 -12.93 -3.24
C LEU A 89 8.82 -11.55 -3.44
N PHE A 90 10.01 -11.35 -2.88
CA PHE A 90 10.95 -10.35 -3.36
C PHE A 90 11.76 -10.96 -4.49
N PHE A 91 11.78 -10.30 -5.64
CA PHE A 91 12.59 -10.68 -6.81
C PHE A 91 13.46 -9.50 -7.23
N ALA A 92 14.73 -9.75 -7.51
CA ALA A 92 15.62 -8.77 -8.12
C ALA A 92 16.43 -9.38 -9.24
N LYS A 93 16.63 -8.61 -10.31
CA LYS A 93 17.55 -8.94 -11.40
C LYS A 93 18.63 -7.86 -11.46
N ILE A 94 19.89 -8.28 -11.31
CA ILE A 94 21.05 -7.39 -11.24
C ILE A 94 22.14 -7.96 -12.13
N SER A 95 22.54 -7.21 -13.16
CA SER A 95 23.59 -7.64 -14.10
C SER A 95 23.38 -9.08 -14.63
N GLY A 96 22.12 -9.45 -14.91
CA GLY A 96 21.72 -10.78 -15.41
C GLY A 96 21.55 -11.86 -14.34
N LYS A 97 22.01 -11.67 -13.10
CA LYS A 97 21.75 -12.58 -11.98
C LYS A 97 20.35 -12.35 -11.40
N MET A 98 19.70 -13.41 -10.94
CA MET A 98 18.39 -13.36 -10.29
C MET A 98 18.52 -13.69 -8.80
N PHE A 99 17.86 -12.91 -7.97
CA PHE A 99 17.81 -13.07 -6.51
C PHE A 99 16.35 -13.17 -6.10
N GLU A 100 16.02 -14.15 -5.27
CA GLU A 100 14.65 -14.44 -4.86
C GLU A 100 14.57 -14.73 -3.37
N GLU A 101 13.65 -14.05 -2.69
CA GLU A 101 13.35 -14.31 -1.28
C GLU A 101 11.87 -14.42 -1.06
N ARG A 102 11.47 -15.51 -0.41
CA ARG A 102 10.07 -15.84 -0.16
C ARG A 102 9.76 -15.71 1.33
N MET A 103 8.70 -14.97 1.64
CA MET A 103 8.02 -15.05 2.92
C MET A 103 6.83 -16.01 2.76
N PRO A 104 6.87 -17.24 3.29
CA PRO A 104 5.75 -18.17 3.20
C PRO A 104 4.59 -17.71 4.08
N GLY A 105 3.36 -17.84 3.58
CA GLY A 105 2.15 -17.49 4.32
C GLY A 105 0.92 -17.40 3.44
N ASN A 106 -0.26 -17.35 4.05
CA ASN A 106 -1.52 -17.14 3.32
C ASN A 106 -1.87 -15.66 3.32
N TYR A 107 -1.44 -14.95 2.27
CA TYR A 107 -1.66 -13.51 2.08
C TYR A 107 -2.75 -13.19 1.05
N THR A 108 -3.36 -14.21 0.45
CA THR A 108 -4.47 -14.08 -0.51
C THR A 108 -5.79 -14.47 0.17
N ASN A 109 -6.02 -13.94 1.37
CA ASN A 109 -7.14 -14.30 2.26
C ASN A 109 -8.19 -13.18 2.40
N ASN A 110 -8.12 -12.16 1.54
CA ASN A 110 -8.96 -10.96 1.59
C ASN A 110 -8.85 -10.13 2.89
N LYS A 111 -7.77 -10.24 3.65
CA LYS A 111 -7.46 -9.35 4.77
C LYS A 111 -6.40 -8.34 4.38
N TRP A 112 -6.37 -7.23 5.11
CA TRP A 112 -5.27 -6.27 5.02
C TRP A 112 -4.00 -6.90 5.59
N HIS A 113 -2.97 -6.95 4.74
CA HIS A 113 -1.61 -7.31 5.09
C HIS A 113 -0.72 -6.12 4.83
N THR A 114 0.32 -5.96 5.64
CA THR A 114 1.30 -4.87 5.44
C THR A 114 2.67 -5.43 5.19
N VAL A 115 3.34 -4.95 4.15
CA VAL A 115 4.71 -5.35 3.82
C VAL A 115 5.64 -4.14 3.82
N TYR A 116 6.81 -4.33 4.44
CA TYR A 116 7.89 -3.37 4.47
C TYR A 116 9.17 -3.98 3.92
N LEU A 117 9.89 -3.20 3.11
CA LEU A 117 11.30 -3.40 2.80
C LEU A 117 12.09 -2.39 3.63
N GLN A 118 13.07 -2.87 4.39
CA GLN A 118 13.83 -2.02 5.31
C GLN A 118 15.31 -2.39 5.31
N TYR A 119 16.17 -1.37 5.17
CA TYR A 119 17.60 -1.51 5.33
C TYR A 119 18.05 -0.92 6.67
N THR A 120 18.50 -1.78 7.58
CA THR A 120 18.93 -1.40 8.93
C THR A 120 20.24 -2.09 9.27
N VAL A 121 21.27 -1.30 9.63
CA VAL A 121 22.59 -1.78 10.07
C VAL A 121 23.18 -2.85 9.13
N GLY A 122 23.16 -2.60 7.83
CA GLY A 122 23.76 -3.52 6.84
C GLY A 122 22.86 -4.65 6.35
N ASN A 123 21.66 -4.82 6.92
CA ASN A 123 20.71 -5.86 6.52
C ASN A 123 19.52 -5.25 5.80
N LEU A 124 19.24 -5.73 4.59
CA LEU A 124 17.97 -5.52 3.91
C LEU A 124 17.01 -6.65 4.29
N THR A 125 15.85 -6.32 4.82
CA THR A 125 14.82 -7.28 5.22
C THR A 125 13.48 -6.98 4.56
N MET A 126 12.69 -8.04 4.41
CA MET A 126 11.26 -7.96 4.12
C MET A 126 10.49 -8.34 5.38
N THR A 127 9.63 -7.45 5.84
CA THR A 127 8.73 -7.69 6.97
C THR A 127 7.31 -7.73 6.45
N VAL A 128 6.57 -8.79 6.75
CA VAL A 128 5.16 -8.96 6.39
C VAL A 128 4.39 -9.22 7.66
N ASP A 129 3.48 -8.32 8.00
CA ASP A 129 2.82 -8.27 9.30
C ASP A 129 3.88 -8.33 10.43
N ASP A 130 3.94 -9.42 11.20
CA ASP A 130 4.89 -9.62 12.30
C ASP A 130 6.09 -10.50 11.94
N GLN A 131 6.20 -10.97 10.69
CA GLN A 131 7.26 -11.88 10.26
C GLN A 131 8.34 -11.14 9.48
N THR A 132 9.62 -11.41 9.79
CA THR A 132 10.76 -10.79 9.11
C THR A 132 11.64 -11.83 8.42
N LYS A 133 12.06 -11.53 7.19
CA LYS A 133 12.95 -12.35 6.37
C LYS A 133 14.13 -11.50 5.89
N LEU A 134 15.34 -12.05 6.03
CA LEU A 134 16.54 -11.42 5.47
C LEU A 134 16.53 -11.54 3.94
N ILE A 135 16.74 -10.41 3.25
CA ILE A 135 16.94 -10.39 1.81
C ILE A 135 18.41 -10.42 1.45
N ALA A 136 19.18 -9.52 2.07
CA ALA A 136 20.59 -9.35 1.76
C ALA A 136 21.36 -8.75 2.93
N ASN A 137 22.63 -9.11 3.05
CA ASN A 137 23.61 -8.51 3.96
C ASN A 137 25.02 -8.58 3.35
N SER A 138 26.05 -8.30 4.15
CA SER A 138 27.45 -8.34 3.71
C SER A 138 27.93 -9.71 3.19
N SER A 139 27.26 -10.80 3.56
CA SER A 139 27.69 -12.18 3.27
C SER A 139 26.65 -12.98 2.49
N TYR A 140 25.46 -12.41 2.26
CA TYR A 140 24.33 -13.06 1.62
C TYR A 140 23.66 -12.12 0.63
N ASN A 141 23.50 -12.52 -0.63
CA ASN A 141 22.93 -11.71 -1.70
C ASN A 141 23.50 -10.27 -1.74
N HIS A 142 24.80 -10.10 -1.42
CA HIS A 142 25.43 -8.79 -1.23
C HIS A 142 25.29 -7.87 -2.45
N GLU A 143 25.23 -8.44 -3.66
CA GLU A 143 25.01 -7.66 -4.89
C GLU A 143 23.71 -6.84 -4.87
N VAL A 144 22.68 -7.30 -4.15
CA VAL A 144 21.42 -6.56 -3.93
C VAL A 144 21.66 -5.27 -3.15
N LEU A 145 22.70 -5.20 -2.32
CA LEU A 145 23.06 -4.01 -1.54
C LEU A 145 23.93 -3.01 -2.29
N THR A 146 24.67 -3.46 -3.29
CA THR A 146 25.68 -2.64 -3.98
C THR A 146 25.28 -2.21 -5.39
N SER A 147 24.21 -2.79 -5.95
CA SER A 147 23.72 -2.45 -7.29
C SER A 147 23.22 -1.01 -7.38
N PRO A 148 23.88 -0.11 -8.12
CA PRO A 148 23.47 1.29 -8.20
C PRO A 148 22.06 1.45 -8.78
N GLY A 149 21.64 0.57 -9.70
CA GLY A 149 20.33 0.67 -10.35
C GLY A 149 19.14 0.41 -9.43
N LEU A 150 19.35 -0.24 -8.28
CA LEU A 150 18.30 -0.44 -7.28
C LEU A 150 18.21 0.69 -6.24
N TYR A 151 19.23 1.56 -6.15
CA TYR A 151 19.30 2.64 -5.15
C TYR A 151 19.32 4.05 -5.74
N ASN A 152 19.51 4.20 -7.04
CA ASN A 152 19.63 5.50 -7.67
C ASN A 152 18.25 6.15 -7.89
N GLU A 153 18.02 7.26 -7.19
CA GLU A 153 16.76 8.00 -7.23
C GLU A 153 16.66 8.80 -8.55
N GLY A 154 15.49 8.80 -9.19
CA GLY A 154 15.16 9.76 -10.26
C GLY A 154 15.31 9.33 -11.73
N ALA A 155 15.75 8.10 -12.03
CA ALA A 155 15.80 7.60 -13.42
C ALA A 155 15.07 6.26 -13.65
N ALA A 156 14.35 5.79 -12.63
CA ALA A 156 13.61 4.54 -12.68
C ALA A 156 12.10 4.80 -12.83
N VAL A 157 11.38 3.84 -13.40
CA VAL A 157 9.92 3.88 -13.45
C VAL A 157 9.37 3.02 -12.33
N LEU A 158 8.62 3.63 -11.41
CA LEU A 158 7.89 2.93 -10.35
C LEU A 158 6.47 2.62 -10.82
N LEU A 159 6.15 1.32 -10.88
CA LEU A 159 4.82 0.83 -11.17
C LEU A 159 4.24 0.16 -9.93
N ILE A 160 2.99 0.50 -9.62
CA ILE A 160 2.23 -0.09 -8.51
C ILE A 160 1.12 -0.96 -9.10
N GLY A 161 0.98 -2.17 -8.58
CA GLY A 161 -0.17 -3.04 -8.83
C GLY A 161 -0.19 -3.73 -10.20
N LYS A 162 0.93 -3.84 -10.91
CA LYS A 162 0.96 -4.47 -12.24
C LYS A 162 0.44 -5.92 -12.17
N GLN A 163 -0.63 -6.25 -12.92
CA GLN A 163 -1.28 -7.57 -12.86
C GLN A 163 -1.78 -7.95 -11.45
N PHE A 164 -1.97 -6.95 -10.58
CA PHE A 164 -2.54 -7.15 -9.25
C PHE A 164 -4.06 -7.03 -9.32
N ASN A 165 -4.74 -7.90 -8.56
CA ASN A 165 -6.19 -7.86 -8.39
C ASN A 165 -6.51 -7.70 -6.91
N GLY A 166 -6.96 -6.53 -6.50
CA GLY A 166 -7.25 -6.25 -5.11
C GLY A 166 -7.08 -4.78 -4.76
N CYS A 167 -7.03 -4.49 -3.48
CA CYS A 167 -6.84 -3.16 -2.95
C CYS A 167 -5.40 -2.99 -2.47
N ILE A 168 -4.87 -1.82 -2.73
CA ILE A 168 -3.57 -1.38 -2.25
C ILE A 168 -3.78 -0.08 -1.49
N GLN A 169 -3.15 0.04 -0.34
CA GLN A 169 -3.13 1.24 0.45
C GLN A 169 -1.70 1.76 0.53
N GLU A 170 -1.54 3.06 0.30
CA GLU A 170 -0.26 3.75 0.32
C GLU A 170 0.51 3.58 1.64
N GLY A 171 1.80 3.85 1.61
CA GLY A 171 2.68 3.67 2.77
C GLY A 171 4.01 4.40 2.63
N PRO A 172 5.02 4.08 3.46
CA PRO A 172 6.32 4.72 3.39
C PRO A 172 6.91 4.64 1.98
N SER A 173 7.34 5.78 1.44
CA SER A 173 7.92 5.93 0.09
C SER A 173 7.00 5.65 -1.11
N ILE A 174 5.73 5.27 -0.89
CA ILE A 174 4.72 5.06 -1.93
C ILE A 174 3.46 5.80 -1.55
N VAL A 175 3.17 6.92 -2.21
CA VAL A 175 2.04 7.81 -1.90
C VAL A 175 1.16 7.97 -3.14
N PHE A 176 -0.16 7.99 -2.98
CA PHE A 176 -1.15 8.20 -4.02
C PHE A 176 -1.57 9.67 -4.11
N ASP A 177 -0.59 10.56 -4.24
CA ASP A 177 -0.83 11.99 -4.46
C ASP A 177 -1.01 12.28 -5.96
N LYS A 178 -2.06 13.03 -6.30
CA LYS A 178 -2.38 13.44 -7.68
C LYS A 178 -1.24 14.14 -8.41
N ASN A 179 -0.33 14.79 -7.69
CA ASN A 179 0.81 15.53 -8.26
C ASN A 179 1.99 14.60 -8.62
N ILE A 180 2.03 13.39 -8.05
CA ILE A 180 3.10 12.41 -8.31
C ILE A 180 2.61 11.22 -9.15
N ILE A 181 1.30 10.98 -9.24
CA ILE A 181 0.74 10.01 -10.17
C ILE A 181 0.87 10.56 -11.60
N SER A 182 1.71 9.91 -12.40
CA SER A 182 1.89 10.28 -13.82
C SER A 182 0.81 9.67 -14.72
N PHE A 183 0.36 8.47 -14.39
CA PHE A 183 -0.61 7.73 -15.18
C PHE A 183 -1.27 6.65 -14.32
N SER A 184 -2.55 6.41 -14.54
CA SER A 184 -3.31 5.31 -13.95
C SER A 184 -4.28 4.76 -15.00
N GLN A 185 -4.32 3.44 -15.17
CA GLN A 185 -5.22 2.78 -16.11
C GLN A 185 -6.28 2.01 -15.34
N ASN A 186 -7.57 2.36 -15.44
CA ASN A 186 -8.66 1.60 -14.80
C ASN A 186 -8.44 1.33 -13.29
N VAL A 187 -7.95 2.34 -12.57
CA VAL A 187 -7.75 2.31 -11.11
C VAL A 187 -8.88 3.07 -10.45
N ILE A 188 -9.47 2.51 -9.40
CA ILE A 188 -10.51 3.18 -8.62
C ILE A 188 -9.88 3.61 -7.30
N PHE A 189 -9.70 4.92 -7.12
CA PHE A 189 -9.20 5.49 -5.88
C PHE A 189 -10.33 5.68 -4.86
N GLY A 190 -10.03 5.41 -3.58
CA GLY A 190 -11.00 5.43 -2.49
C GLY A 190 -11.14 4.07 -1.80
N PRO A 191 -12.12 3.93 -0.89
CA PRO A 191 -12.29 2.74 -0.08
C PRO A 191 -12.37 1.45 -0.90
N CYS A 192 -11.69 0.42 -0.41
CA CYS A 192 -11.66 -0.90 -1.03
C CYS A 192 -13.08 -1.47 -1.27
N PRO A 193 -13.47 -1.78 -2.53
CA PRO A 193 -14.80 -2.28 -2.85
C PRO A 193 -14.97 -3.79 -2.59
N LEU A 194 -13.90 -4.50 -2.24
CA LEU A 194 -13.99 -5.92 -1.90
C LEU A 194 -14.76 -6.07 -0.58
N THR A 195 -15.80 -6.90 -0.59
CA THR A 195 -16.52 -7.26 0.64
C THR A 195 -15.64 -8.11 1.55
N ASP A 196 -15.94 -8.13 2.85
CA ASP A 196 -15.23 -8.95 3.85
C ASP A 196 -15.48 -10.46 3.74
N ASP A 197 -16.21 -10.88 2.71
CA ASP A 197 -16.43 -12.28 2.42
C ASP A 197 -15.09 -12.94 2.08
N SER A 198 -14.81 -14.07 2.72
CA SER A 198 -13.59 -14.85 2.48
C SER A 198 -13.50 -15.22 1.01
N CYS A 199 -12.28 -15.19 0.44
CA CYS A 199 -12.04 -15.60 -0.94
C CYS A 199 -12.74 -16.93 -1.26
N GLU A 200 -13.81 -16.88 -2.03
CA GLU A 200 -14.58 -18.04 -2.49
C GLU A 200 -13.86 -18.79 -3.62
#